data_AF-A0A800F6E8-F1
#
_entry.id   AF-A0A800F6E8-F1
#
_cell.length_a   1.000
_cell.length_b   1.000
_cell.length_c   1.000
_cell.angle_alpha   90.00
_cell.angle_beta   90.00
_cell.angle_gamma   90.00
#
_symmetry.space_group_name_H-M   'P 1'
#
loop_
_entity.id
_entity.type
_entity.pdbx_description
1 polymer ?
#
loop_
_entity_poly.entity_id
_entity_poly.type
_entity_poly.pdbx_seq_one_letter_code
_entity_poly.pdbx_strand_id
1 'polypeptide(L)'
;MDPFEFIMVLVSIIMGLGIANLLRGVIRSLRPDTRSAPSLVHSIWVAWVFVMHVAVWGGRWLMAERVVWTFGDLLGFLLVPILLFALSELAFPPERAQTDLQGYYYRIRGRFFGVAAALMLSMAWSGISLFGFAVLDERTLSFASLAPVFVVLALVPHRRLHLATSILVALATLWLYSALTVRALPPAPPILLAQTNTFPATGGPIHITPFAGAGVQLEYQGIVIHVDPWSRGDYSDAKPANLILITDTPGDHLDPDLIRQLSTSGTLVIVPADPASARDEGGAQRLQQLDGAEVMNNDERYDLDFPREGAPDVTIESVAMYDLIPGAPFHARGEGNGYVVTLGGVRIYFSGVTECTPEVQAIRGLDIAFMPMNLPNGRMPPSAAAECVKALDPDVVYPYHYRELPIDDF
;
A
#
# COMPACT_ATOMS: atom_id res chain seq x y z
N MET A 1 9.28 -15.39 -2.69
CA MET A 1 8.79 -14.62 -3.85
C MET A 1 7.29 -14.72 -3.84
N ASP A 2 6.61 -13.61 -3.58
CA ASP A 2 5.15 -13.58 -3.59
C ASP A 2 4.59 -13.71 -5.04
N PRO A 3 3.30 -14.01 -5.23
CA PRO A 3 2.71 -14.16 -6.57
C PRO A 3 2.91 -12.92 -7.46
N PHE A 4 2.81 -11.72 -6.89
CA PHE A 4 3.00 -10.47 -7.63
C PHE A 4 4.44 -10.34 -8.13
N GLU A 5 5.44 -10.59 -7.29
CA GLU A 5 6.86 -10.55 -7.65
C GLU A 5 7.17 -11.51 -8.80
N PHE A 6 6.65 -12.75 -8.74
CA PHE A 6 6.84 -13.73 -9.81
C PHE A 6 6.25 -13.25 -11.14
N ILE A 7 5.02 -12.74 -11.11
CA ILE A 7 4.34 -12.21 -12.30
C ILE A 7 5.07 -10.96 -12.84
N MET A 8 5.54 -10.08 -11.95
CA MET A 8 6.28 -8.87 -12.30
C MET A 8 7.64 -9.16 -12.92
N VAL A 9 8.32 -10.24 -12.51
CA VAL A 9 9.53 -10.73 -13.18
C VAL A 9 9.20 -11.11 -14.63
N LEU A 10 8.15 -11.90 -14.85
CA LEU A 10 7.74 -12.29 -16.20
C LEU A 10 7.38 -11.06 -17.07
N VAL A 11 6.62 -10.12 -16.53
CA VAL A 11 6.30 -8.86 -17.22
C VAL A 11 7.57 -8.08 -17.54
N SER A 12 8.48 -7.93 -16.58
CA SER A 12 9.73 -7.16 -16.76
C SER A 12 10.62 -7.78 -17.85
N ILE A 13 10.65 -9.12 -17.97
CA ILE A 13 11.35 -9.81 -19.06
C ILE A 13 10.72 -9.48 -20.42
N ILE A 14 9.40 -9.61 -20.56
CA ILE A 14 8.69 -9.32 -21.82
C ILE A 14 8.90 -7.85 -22.24
N MET A 15 8.71 -6.94 -21.29
CA MET A 15 8.86 -5.50 -21.50
C MET A 15 10.32 -5.12 -21.82
N GLY A 16 11.28 -5.68 -21.10
CA GLY A 16 12.70 -5.46 -21.33
C GLY A 16 13.13 -5.90 -22.73
N LEU A 17 12.64 -7.04 -23.20
CA LEU A 17 12.89 -7.51 -24.56
C LEU A 17 12.28 -6.57 -25.61
N GLY A 18 11.05 -6.09 -25.37
CA GLY A 18 10.39 -5.10 -26.23
C GLY A 18 11.17 -3.80 -26.35
N ILE A 19 11.64 -3.24 -25.22
CA ILE A 19 12.46 -2.04 -25.18
C ILE A 19 13.79 -2.27 -25.91
N ALA A 20 14.46 -3.39 -25.66
CA ALA A 20 15.73 -3.73 -26.32
C ALA A 20 15.57 -3.80 -27.86
N ASN A 21 14.44 -4.31 -28.35
CA ASN A 21 14.12 -4.33 -29.77
C ASN A 21 13.96 -2.93 -30.36
N LEU A 22 13.22 -2.04 -29.69
CA LEU A 22 13.07 -0.65 -30.13
C LEU A 22 14.42 0.06 -30.18
N LEU A 23 15.23 -0.05 -29.12
CA LEU A 23 16.53 0.60 -29.03
C LEU A 23 17.47 0.11 -30.13
N ARG A 24 17.52 -1.21 -30.38
CA ARG A 24 18.29 -1.79 -31.50
C ARG A 24 17.83 -1.23 -32.84
N GLY A 25 16.52 -1.14 -33.06
CA GLY A 25 15.94 -0.55 -34.27
C GLY A 25 16.32 0.92 -34.48
N VAL A 26 16.22 1.74 -33.43
CA VAL A 26 16.61 3.15 -33.44
C VAL A 26 18.10 3.29 -33.73
N ILE A 27 18.97 2.60 -32.98
CA ILE A 27 20.42 2.65 -33.18
C ILE A 27 20.78 2.25 -34.61
N ARG A 28 20.15 1.21 -35.15
CA ARG A 28 20.37 0.79 -36.54
C ARG A 28 19.97 1.87 -37.54
N SER A 29 18.85 2.56 -37.32
CA SER A 29 18.40 3.65 -38.21
C SER A 29 19.33 4.88 -38.22
N LEU A 30 20.14 5.06 -37.18
CA LEU A 30 21.10 6.16 -37.07
C LEU A 30 22.46 5.84 -37.72
N ARG A 31 22.71 4.58 -38.12
CA ARG A 31 24.00 4.20 -38.72
C ARG A 31 24.14 4.78 -40.14
N PRO A 32 25.31 5.36 -40.50
CA PRO A 32 25.52 6.01 -41.80
C PRO A 32 25.31 5.09 -43.01
N ASP A 33 25.59 3.80 -42.83
CA ASP A 33 25.57 2.77 -43.87
C ASP A 33 24.14 2.33 -44.23
N THR A 34 23.15 2.80 -43.46
CA THR A 34 21.74 2.42 -43.60
C THR A 34 21.04 3.42 -44.53
N ARG A 35 20.57 2.96 -45.69
CA ARG A 35 19.74 3.76 -46.62
C ARG A 35 18.30 3.93 -46.11
N SER A 36 18.11 4.43 -44.89
CA SER A 36 16.79 4.74 -44.33
C SER A 36 16.53 6.23 -44.45
N ALA A 37 15.51 6.66 -45.21
CA ALA A 37 15.07 8.05 -45.11
C ALA A 37 14.34 8.23 -43.76
N PRO A 38 14.57 9.34 -43.05
CA PRO A 38 13.90 9.61 -41.79
C PRO A 38 12.41 9.82 -42.00
N SER A 39 11.58 9.29 -41.09
CA SER A 39 10.13 9.46 -41.11
C SER A 39 9.68 9.98 -39.75
N LEU A 40 9.30 11.27 -39.69
CA LEU A 40 8.83 11.89 -38.46
C LEU A 40 7.65 11.13 -37.84
N VAL A 41 6.69 10.71 -38.67
CA VAL A 41 5.51 9.94 -38.23
C VAL A 41 5.94 8.62 -37.58
N HIS A 42 6.86 7.90 -38.21
CA HIS A 42 7.38 6.64 -37.69
C HIS A 42 8.12 6.86 -36.36
N SER A 43 8.97 7.88 -36.29
CA SER A 43 9.70 8.23 -35.06
C SER A 43 8.76 8.58 -33.90
N ILE A 44 7.65 9.30 -34.15
CA ILE A 44 6.66 9.60 -33.10
C ILE A 44 6.01 8.30 -32.58
N TRP A 45 5.65 7.36 -33.47
CA TRP A 45 5.09 6.07 -33.03
C TRP A 45 6.10 5.21 -32.27
N VAL A 46 7.36 5.17 -32.69
CA VAL A 46 8.43 4.49 -31.96
C VAL A 46 8.59 5.07 -30.55
N ALA A 47 8.62 6.40 -30.43
CA ALA A 47 8.69 7.08 -29.14
C ALA A 47 7.44 6.78 -28.28
N TRP A 48 6.26 6.79 -28.88
CA TRP A 48 5.01 6.47 -28.18
C TRP A 48 5.02 5.03 -27.65
N VAL A 49 5.43 4.03 -28.45
CA VAL A 49 5.53 2.64 -27.97
C VAL A 49 6.52 2.55 -26.81
N PHE A 50 7.67 3.24 -26.87
CA PHE A 50 8.62 3.29 -25.76
C PHE A 50 8.01 3.88 -24.48
N VAL A 51 7.33 5.03 -24.58
CA VAL A 51 6.63 5.66 -23.44
C VAL A 51 5.58 4.72 -22.85
N MET A 52 4.81 4.04 -23.70
CA MET A 52 3.83 3.04 -23.26
C MET A 52 4.48 1.88 -22.52
N HIS A 53 5.71 1.48 -22.87
CA HIS A 53 6.41 0.44 -22.12
C HIS A 53 6.71 0.88 -20.70
N VAL A 54 7.31 2.06 -20.55
CA VAL A 54 7.64 2.63 -19.24
C VAL A 54 6.39 2.84 -18.40
N ALA A 55 5.35 3.41 -19.00
CA ALA A 55 4.12 3.74 -18.30
C ALA A 55 3.35 2.51 -17.82
N VAL A 56 3.22 1.47 -18.67
CA VAL A 56 2.58 0.21 -18.29
C VAL A 56 3.40 -0.53 -17.23
N TRP A 57 4.73 -0.52 -17.32
CA TRP A 57 5.58 -1.14 -16.31
C TRP A 57 5.44 -0.43 -14.95
N GLY A 58 5.54 0.91 -14.93
CA GLY A 58 5.41 1.70 -13.69
C GLY A 58 4.03 1.56 -13.04
N GLY A 59 2.96 1.63 -13.83
CA GLY A 59 1.58 1.52 -13.32
C GLY A 59 1.24 0.18 -12.68
N ARG A 60 2.02 -0.88 -12.93
CA ARG A 60 1.79 -2.20 -12.33
C ARG A 60 2.17 -2.30 -10.86
N TRP A 61 3.04 -1.41 -10.38
CA TRP A 61 3.39 -1.35 -8.97
C TRP A 61 2.21 -1.00 -8.06
N LEU A 62 1.15 -0.39 -8.61
CA LEU A 62 -0.11 -0.17 -7.90
C LEU A 62 -0.82 -1.48 -7.51
N MET A 63 -0.38 -2.62 -8.05
CA MET A 63 -0.93 -3.94 -7.75
C MET A 63 -0.03 -4.74 -6.79
N ALA A 64 1.00 -4.12 -6.19
CA ALA A 64 1.95 -4.80 -5.32
C ALA A 64 1.29 -5.42 -4.09
N GLU A 65 0.21 -4.81 -3.58
CA GLU A 65 -0.52 -5.30 -2.42
C GLU A 65 -1.60 -6.35 -2.78
N ARG A 66 -1.76 -6.71 -4.07
CA ARG A 66 -2.80 -7.67 -4.48
C ARG A 66 -2.37 -9.10 -4.15
N VAL A 67 -3.08 -9.70 -3.20
CA VAL A 67 -2.83 -11.06 -2.71
C VAL A 67 -3.48 -12.16 -3.57
N VAL A 68 -4.66 -11.91 -4.15
CA VAL A 68 -5.44 -12.91 -4.92
C VAL A 68 -5.41 -12.61 -6.41
N TRP A 69 -5.09 -13.62 -7.21
CA TRP A 69 -5.00 -13.54 -8.66
C TRP A 69 -5.96 -14.52 -9.33
N THR A 70 -6.90 -14.01 -10.12
CA THR A 70 -7.74 -14.84 -10.99
C THR A 70 -7.08 -15.07 -12.34
N PHE A 71 -7.57 -16.05 -13.10
CA PHE A 71 -7.13 -16.24 -14.49
C PHE A 71 -7.36 -14.99 -15.35
N GLY A 72 -8.49 -14.29 -15.14
CA GLY A 72 -8.79 -13.05 -15.85
C GLY A 72 -7.80 -11.93 -15.52
N ASP A 73 -7.35 -11.85 -14.26
CA ASP A 73 -6.33 -10.91 -13.83
C ASP A 73 -5.00 -11.22 -14.50
N LEU A 74 -4.54 -12.47 -14.45
CA LEU A 74 -3.30 -12.89 -15.10
C LEU A 74 -3.31 -12.60 -16.60
N LEU A 75 -4.44 -12.87 -17.26
CA LEU A 75 -4.61 -12.58 -18.68
C LEU A 75 -4.52 -11.07 -18.97
N GLY A 76 -5.26 -10.23 -18.23
CA GLY A 76 -5.18 -8.77 -18.36
C GLY A 76 -3.79 -8.23 -18.03
N PHE A 77 -3.14 -8.83 -17.02
CA PHE A 77 -1.81 -8.47 -16.58
C PHE A 77 -0.76 -8.81 -17.65
N LEU A 78 -0.84 -9.92 -18.36
CA LEU A 78 0.19 -10.31 -19.35
C LEU A 78 -0.09 -9.81 -20.77
N LEU A 79 -1.37 -9.68 -21.15
CA LEU A 79 -1.74 -9.36 -22.52
C LEU A 79 -1.21 -8.01 -23.00
N VAL A 80 -1.25 -6.98 -22.15
CA VAL A 80 -0.77 -5.63 -22.49
C VAL A 80 0.75 -5.63 -22.80
N PRO A 81 1.63 -6.20 -21.94
CA PRO A 81 3.06 -6.37 -22.24
C PRO A 81 3.35 -7.15 -23.52
N ILE A 82 2.61 -8.23 -23.77
CA ILE A 82 2.78 -9.06 -24.98
C ILE A 82 2.46 -8.24 -26.24
N LEU A 83 1.37 -7.47 -26.22
CA LEU A 83 1.00 -6.62 -27.35
C LEU A 83 1.99 -5.47 -27.56
N LEU A 84 2.54 -4.90 -26.48
CA LEU A 84 3.60 -3.91 -26.55
C LEU A 84 4.90 -4.48 -27.14
N PHE A 85 5.29 -5.69 -26.75
CA PHE A 85 6.39 -6.42 -27.37
C PHE A 85 6.16 -6.62 -28.87
N ALA A 86 4.96 -7.04 -29.27
CA ALA A 86 4.61 -7.22 -30.68
C ALA A 86 4.69 -5.90 -31.48
N LEU A 87 4.28 -4.76 -30.89
CA LEU A 87 4.45 -3.45 -31.52
C LEU A 87 5.92 -3.08 -31.69
N SER A 88 6.77 -3.40 -30.71
CA SER A 88 8.22 -3.19 -30.80
C SER A 88 8.87 -3.97 -31.94
N GLU A 89 8.44 -5.22 -32.15
CA GLU A 89 8.87 -6.04 -33.29
C GLU A 89 8.40 -5.48 -34.63
N LEU A 90 7.15 -5.02 -34.72
CA LEU A 90 6.58 -4.45 -35.93
C LEU A 90 7.08 -3.03 -36.25
N ALA A 91 7.68 -2.35 -35.28
CA ALA A 91 8.14 -0.98 -35.44
C ALA A 91 9.27 -0.85 -36.45
N PHE A 92 10.11 -1.88 -36.63
CA PHE A 92 11.28 -1.80 -37.50
C PHE A 92 11.34 -2.96 -38.51
N PRO A 93 11.92 -2.75 -39.71
CA PRO A 93 12.10 -3.82 -40.67
C PRO A 93 13.04 -4.91 -40.11
N PRO A 94 12.93 -6.16 -40.59
CA PRO A 94 13.89 -7.21 -40.28
C PRO A 94 15.33 -6.80 -40.65
N GLU A 95 16.34 -7.28 -39.92
CA GLU A 95 17.76 -6.86 -40.08
C GLU A 95 18.31 -6.95 -41.50
N ARG A 96 17.81 -7.89 -42.31
CA ARG A 96 18.28 -8.12 -43.68
C ARG A 96 17.57 -7.25 -44.74
N ALA A 97 16.55 -6.48 -44.35
CA ALA A 97 15.77 -5.68 -45.28
C ALA A 97 16.29 -4.23 -45.34
N GLN A 98 17.08 -3.90 -46.37
CA GLN A 98 17.43 -2.51 -46.69
C GLN A 98 16.19 -1.80 -47.26
N THR A 99 15.41 -1.17 -46.40
CA THR A 99 14.19 -0.46 -46.82
C THR A 99 14.09 0.92 -46.17
N ASP A 100 13.55 1.87 -46.92
CA ASP A 100 13.14 3.17 -46.41
C ASP A 100 12.11 3.02 -45.28
N LEU A 101 12.30 3.73 -44.16
CA LEU A 101 11.44 3.63 -42.98
C LEU A 101 10.03 4.15 -43.26
N GLN A 102 9.89 5.18 -44.08
CA GLN A 102 8.58 5.69 -44.47
C GLN A 102 7.82 4.64 -45.30
N GLY A 103 8.46 4.08 -46.32
CA GLY A 103 7.89 3.02 -47.13
C GLY A 103 7.56 1.75 -46.35
N TYR A 104 8.42 1.36 -45.40
CA TYR A 104 8.16 0.24 -44.49
C TYR A 104 6.94 0.50 -43.61
N TYR A 105 6.87 1.68 -42.98
CA TYR A 105 5.75 2.10 -42.14
C TYR A 105 4.41 1.96 -42.86
N TYR A 106 4.26 2.53 -44.06
CA TYR A 106 2.98 2.46 -44.78
C TYR A 106 2.64 1.04 -45.24
N ARG A 107 3.63 0.18 -45.45
CA ARG A 107 3.41 -1.23 -45.80
C ARG A 107 2.90 -2.05 -44.62
N ILE A 108 3.42 -1.81 -43.42
CA ILE A 108 3.08 -2.57 -42.21
C ILE A 108 1.91 -1.97 -41.41
N ARG A 109 1.50 -0.72 -41.72
CA ARG A 109 0.51 0.07 -40.95
C ARG A 109 -0.72 -0.72 -40.53
N GLY A 110 -1.28 -1.56 -41.41
CA GLY A 110 -2.49 -2.32 -41.12
C GLY A 110 -2.30 -3.30 -39.96
N ARG A 111 -1.14 -3.98 -39.93
CA ARG A 111 -0.76 -4.89 -38.84
C ARG A 111 -0.40 -4.12 -37.58
N PHE A 112 0.44 -3.09 -37.71
CA PHE A 112 0.87 -2.26 -36.58
C PHE A 112 -0.32 -1.65 -35.84
N PHE A 113 -1.22 -0.97 -36.55
CA PHE A 113 -2.37 -0.33 -35.93
C PHE A 113 -3.48 -1.31 -35.53
N GLY A 114 -3.57 -2.48 -36.16
CA GLY A 114 -4.42 -3.57 -35.67
C GLY A 114 -3.99 -4.05 -34.28
N VAL A 115 -2.69 -4.27 -34.08
CA VAL A 115 -2.13 -4.63 -32.76
C VAL A 115 -2.28 -3.46 -31.78
N ALA A 116 -2.09 -2.21 -32.22
CA ALA A 116 -2.29 -1.04 -31.36
C ALA A 116 -3.76 -0.89 -30.91
N ALA A 117 -4.74 -1.17 -31.78
CA ALA A 117 -6.16 -1.18 -31.40
C ALA A 117 -6.45 -2.26 -30.36
N ALA A 118 -5.91 -3.48 -30.55
CA ALA A 118 -6.02 -4.56 -29.57
C ALA A 118 -5.37 -4.20 -28.21
N LEU A 119 -4.23 -3.50 -28.24
CA LEU A 119 -3.59 -2.99 -27.03
C LEU A 119 -4.53 -2.04 -26.27
N MET A 120 -5.16 -1.09 -26.96
CA MET A 120 -6.07 -0.13 -26.32
C MET A 120 -7.29 -0.82 -25.69
N LEU A 121 -7.90 -1.78 -26.39
CA LEU A 121 -9.01 -2.56 -25.82
C LEU A 121 -8.56 -3.41 -24.62
N SER A 122 -7.35 -3.98 -24.68
CA SER A 122 -6.78 -4.76 -23.59
C SER A 122 -6.46 -3.88 -22.38
N MET A 123 -6.05 -2.63 -22.58
CA MET A 123 -5.87 -1.66 -21.51
C MET A 123 -7.19 -1.24 -20.87
N ALA A 124 -8.24 -1.01 -21.67
CA ALA A 124 -9.58 -0.73 -21.14
C ALA A 124 -10.10 -1.91 -20.30
N TRP A 125 -9.98 -3.13 -20.82
CA TRP A 125 -10.32 -4.35 -20.08
C TRP A 125 -9.51 -4.48 -18.79
N SER A 126 -8.18 -4.30 -18.87
CA SER A 126 -7.28 -4.39 -17.73
C SER A 126 -7.61 -3.33 -16.67
N GLY A 127 -8.07 -2.15 -17.06
CA GLY A 127 -8.58 -1.12 -16.14
C GLY A 127 -9.76 -1.62 -15.31
N ILE A 128 -10.72 -2.28 -15.98
CA ILE A 128 -11.90 -2.85 -15.32
C ILE A 128 -11.50 -4.03 -14.43
N SER A 129 -10.73 -5.00 -14.96
CA SER A 129 -10.46 -6.25 -14.24
C SER A 129 -9.45 -6.09 -13.10
N LEU A 130 -8.36 -5.33 -13.33
CA LEU A 130 -7.30 -5.19 -12.34
C LEU A 130 -7.57 -4.03 -11.37
N PHE A 131 -8.03 -2.89 -11.89
CA PHE A 131 -8.16 -1.67 -11.11
C PHE A 131 -9.60 -1.37 -10.67
N GLY A 132 -10.57 -2.24 -11.03
CA GLY A 132 -11.96 -2.09 -10.64
C GLY A 132 -12.65 -0.87 -11.26
N PHE A 133 -12.11 -0.31 -12.35
CA PHE A 133 -12.73 0.85 -12.99
C PHE A 133 -14.10 0.49 -13.56
N ALA A 134 -15.05 1.42 -13.43
CA ALA A 134 -16.34 1.28 -14.09
C ALA A 134 -16.17 1.26 -15.62
N VAL A 135 -17.09 0.59 -16.32
CA VAL A 135 -17.09 0.54 -17.80
C VAL A 135 -17.16 1.95 -18.41
N LEU A 136 -17.87 2.86 -17.75
CA LEU A 136 -18.05 4.25 -18.18
C LEU A 136 -17.07 5.23 -17.48
N ASP A 137 -16.04 4.71 -16.79
CA ASP A 137 -14.99 5.54 -16.20
C ASP A 137 -14.20 6.30 -17.26
N GLU A 138 -13.79 7.53 -16.94
CA GLU A 138 -13.06 8.41 -17.86
C GLU A 138 -11.79 7.76 -18.44
N ARG A 139 -11.07 6.94 -17.66
CA ARG A 139 -9.84 6.25 -18.09
C ARG A 139 -10.16 5.08 -19.01
N THR A 140 -11.17 4.29 -18.66
CA THR A 140 -11.65 3.16 -19.47
C THR A 140 -12.10 3.66 -20.85
N LEU A 141 -12.91 4.72 -20.88
CA LEU A 141 -13.39 5.34 -22.11
C LEU A 141 -12.24 5.97 -22.93
N SER A 142 -11.25 6.58 -22.27
CA SER A 142 -10.07 7.13 -22.94
C SER A 142 -9.32 6.04 -23.72
N PHE A 143 -9.03 4.88 -23.11
CA PHE A 143 -8.40 3.77 -23.83
C PHE A 143 -9.31 3.21 -24.93
N ALA A 144 -10.57 2.93 -24.62
CA ALA A 144 -11.51 2.34 -25.58
C ALA A 144 -11.71 3.22 -26.83
N SER A 145 -11.75 4.55 -26.65
CA SER A 145 -11.94 5.51 -27.76
C SER A 145 -10.74 5.60 -28.71
N LEU A 146 -9.54 5.22 -28.29
CA LEU A 146 -8.36 5.19 -29.17
C LEU A 146 -8.34 3.98 -30.11
N ALA A 147 -9.02 2.88 -29.76
CA ALA A 147 -9.10 1.70 -30.63
C ALA A 147 -9.68 2.00 -32.03
N PRO A 148 -10.86 2.65 -32.19
CA PRO A 148 -11.37 3.01 -33.52
C PRO A 148 -10.46 3.98 -34.27
N VAL A 149 -9.76 4.89 -33.57
CA VAL A 149 -8.77 5.78 -34.20
C VAL A 149 -7.64 4.97 -34.85
N PHE A 150 -7.11 3.96 -34.14
CA PHE A 150 -6.11 3.06 -34.70
C PHE A 150 -6.67 2.20 -35.84
N VAL A 151 -7.92 1.74 -35.77
CA VAL A 151 -8.56 1.05 -36.91
C VAL A 151 -8.60 1.96 -38.15
N VAL A 152 -8.92 3.25 -38.01
CA VAL A 152 -8.88 4.20 -39.13
C VAL A 152 -7.47 4.33 -39.71
N LEU A 153 -6.43 4.45 -38.86
CA LEU A 153 -5.03 4.50 -39.31
C LEU A 153 -4.56 3.19 -39.98
N ALA A 154 -5.11 2.05 -39.59
CA ALA A 154 -4.84 0.77 -40.23
C ALA A 154 -5.34 0.75 -41.68
N LEU A 155 -6.52 1.34 -41.92
CA LEU A 155 -7.23 1.29 -43.20
C LEU A 155 -6.79 2.41 -44.17
N VAL A 156 -6.56 3.62 -43.67
CA VAL A 156 -6.43 4.83 -44.50
C VAL A 156 -4.97 5.30 -44.62
N PRO A 157 -4.28 5.13 -45.77
CA PRO A 157 -2.87 5.53 -45.95
C PRO A 157 -2.67 7.04 -46.23
N HIS A 158 -3.35 7.92 -45.50
CA HIS A 158 -3.29 9.37 -45.77
C HIS A 158 -2.22 10.08 -44.92
N ARG A 159 -1.16 10.60 -45.55
CA ARG A 159 0.03 11.12 -44.83
C ARG A 159 -0.25 12.19 -43.77
N ARG A 160 -1.11 13.17 -44.07
CA ARG A 160 -1.44 14.24 -43.11
C ARG A 160 -2.25 13.73 -41.93
N LEU A 161 -3.11 12.73 -42.15
CA LEU A 161 -3.89 12.09 -41.10
C LEU A 161 -2.95 11.38 -40.12
N HIS A 162 -2.05 10.53 -40.62
CA HIS A 162 -1.10 9.83 -39.77
C HIS A 162 -0.22 10.77 -38.94
N LEU A 163 0.24 11.89 -39.52
CA LEU A 163 1.03 12.89 -38.79
C LEU A 163 0.20 13.61 -37.71
N ALA A 164 -0.99 14.09 -38.05
CA ALA A 164 -1.86 14.78 -37.10
C ALA A 164 -2.23 13.84 -35.93
N THR A 165 -2.67 12.63 -36.24
CA THR A 165 -3.06 11.65 -35.22
C THR A 165 -1.88 11.20 -34.37
N SER A 166 -0.67 11.02 -34.93
CA SER A 166 0.50 10.64 -34.12
C SER A 166 0.86 11.72 -33.10
N ILE A 167 0.79 12.99 -33.48
CA ILE A 167 1.05 14.11 -32.56
C ILE A 167 -0.04 14.17 -31.48
N LEU A 168 -1.31 14.11 -31.88
CA LEU A 168 -2.43 14.17 -30.93
C LEU A 168 -2.40 13.02 -29.92
N VAL A 169 -2.14 11.79 -30.37
CA VAL A 169 -2.03 10.63 -29.48
C VAL A 169 -0.83 10.75 -28.54
N ALA A 170 0.32 11.21 -29.03
CA ALA A 170 1.49 11.42 -28.18
C ALA A 170 1.22 12.47 -27.09
N LEU A 171 0.60 13.60 -27.43
CA LEU A 171 0.23 14.64 -26.47
C LEU A 171 -0.82 14.16 -25.47
N ALA A 172 -1.86 13.47 -25.93
CA ALA A 172 -2.90 12.91 -25.06
C ALA A 172 -2.31 11.88 -24.09
N THR A 173 -1.36 11.06 -24.54
CA THR A 173 -0.66 10.08 -23.72
C THR A 173 0.17 10.76 -22.64
N LEU A 174 0.95 11.79 -23.01
CA LEU A 174 1.74 12.56 -22.06
C LEU A 174 0.87 13.28 -21.02
N TRP A 175 -0.26 13.86 -21.45
CA TRP A 175 -1.22 14.50 -20.56
C TRP A 175 -1.88 13.51 -19.59
N LEU A 176 -2.32 12.35 -20.09
CA LEU A 176 -2.92 11.30 -19.26
C LEU A 176 -1.93 10.85 -18.18
N TYR A 177 -0.67 10.57 -18.55
CA TYR A 177 0.32 10.10 -17.58
C TYR A 177 0.85 11.20 -16.65
N SER A 178 0.92 12.47 -17.08
CA SER A 178 1.26 13.57 -16.17
C SER A 178 0.15 13.82 -15.13
N ALA A 179 -1.12 13.70 -15.53
CA ALA A 179 -2.25 13.77 -14.62
C ALA A 179 -2.25 12.61 -13.63
N LEU A 180 -1.85 11.40 -14.06
CA LEU A 180 -1.70 10.24 -13.18
C LEU A 180 -0.54 10.42 -12.18
N THR A 181 0.60 11.00 -12.56
CA THR A 181 1.70 11.28 -11.61
C THR A 181 1.36 12.36 -10.59
N VAL A 182 0.53 13.35 -10.95
CA VAL A 182 0.09 14.41 -10.03
C VAL A 182 -1.02 13.93 -9.09
N ARG A 183 -1.87 12.99 -9.54
CA ARG A 183 -2.89 12.32 -8.70
C ARG A 183 -2.36 11.11 -7.91
N ALA A 184 -1.13 10.66 -8.18
CA ALA A 184 -0.47 9.56 -7.46
C ALA A 184 0.38 10.01 -6.28
N LEU A 185 0.61 11.31 -6.09
CA LEU A 185 0.76 11.81 -4.72
C LEU A 185 -0.63 11.73 -4.11
N PRO A 186 -0.91 10.81 -3.17
CA PRO A 186 -2.13 10.95 -2.40
C PRO A 186 -2.16 12.38 -1.87
N PRO A 187 -3.31 13.08 -1.86
CA PRO A 187 -3.41 14.24 -0.97
C PRO A 187 -2.88 13.77 0.38
N ALA A 188 -2.03 14.58 1.03
CA ALA A 188 -1.62 14.26 2.39
C ALA A 188 -2.90 13.89 3.13
N PRO A 189 -3.00 12.66 3.68
CA PRO A 189 -4.22 12.24 4.36
C PRO A 189 -4.57 13.35 5.35
N PRO A 190 -5.86 13.74 5.45
CA PRO A 190 -6.26 14.78 6.37
C PRO A 190 -5.66 14.42 7.73
N ILE A 191 -4.94 15.36 8.33
CA ILE A 191 -4.43 15.20 9.68
C ILE A 191 -5.66 14.93 10.55
N LEU A 192 -5.74 13.71 11.10
CA LEU A 192 -6.83 13.31 11.96
C LEU A 192 -6.61 14.00 13.30
N LEU A 193 -7.39 15.07 13.54
CA LEU A 193 -7.37 15.77 14.81
C LEU A 193 -7.79 14.80 15.91
N ALA A 194 -6.91 14.63 16.88
CA ALA A 194 -7.18 13.79 18.03
C ALA A 194 -8.28 14.43 18.89
N GLN A 195 -9.22 13.61 19.37
CA GLN A 195 -10.27 14.04 20.30
C GLN A 195 -10.09 13.34 21.63
N THR A 196 -10.08 14.11 22.72
CA THR A 196 -9.97 13.55 24.06
C THR A 196 -11.34 13.20 24.62
N ASN A 197 -11.50 11.96 25.06
CA ASN A 197 -12.63 11.50 25.87
C ASN A 197 -12.20 11.37 27.34
N THR A 198 -13.16 11.51 28.25
CA THR A 198 -12.90 11.51 29.69
C THR A 198 -13.79 10.49 30.38
N PHE A 199 -13.18 9.61 31.16
CA PHE A 199 -13.86 8.53 31.86
C PHE A 199 -13.67 8.66 33.38
N PRO A 200 -14.71 8.38 34.19
CA PRO A 200 -14.57 8.39 35.63
C PRO A 200 -13.66 7.25 36.10
N ALA A 201 -12.78 7.53 37.06
CA ALA A 201 -11.98 6.52 37.74
C ALA A 201 -11.74 6.93 39.20
N THR A 202 -11.27 5.98 40.00
CA THR A 202 -10.95 6.22 41.41
C THR A 202 -9.83 7.26 41.52
N GLY A 203 -9.97 8.28 42.36
CA GLY A 203 -8.91 9.28 42.55
C GLY A 203 -8.75 10.33 41.43
N GLY A 204 -9.52 10.24 40.35
CA GLY A 204 -9.56 11.25 39.29
C GLY A 204 -10.00 10.64 37.95
N PRO A 205 -10.38 11.47 36.96
CA PRO A 205 -10.74 10.95 35.65
C PRO A 205 -9.52 10.44 34.87
N ILE A 206 -9.77 9.50 33.96
CA ILE A 206 -8.83 9.08 32.91
C ILE A 206 -9.18 9.83 31.64
N HIS A 207 -8.20 10.48 31.02
CA HIS A 207 -8.34 11.08 29.71
C HIS A 207 -7.74 10.18 28.65
N ILE A 208 -8.48 9.96 27.56
CA ILE A 208 -8.10 9.07 26.47
C ILE A 208 -8.14 9.86 25.17
N THR A 209 -7.03 9.89 24.46
CA THR A 209 -6.88 10.61 23.18
C THR A 209 -6.42 9.60 22.12
N PRO A 210 -7.33 9.10 21.27
CA PRO A 210 -6.97 8.26 20.13
C PRO A 210 -6.34 9.10 19.01
N PHE A 211 -5.36 8.51 18.32
CA PHE A 211 -4.68 9.05 17.15
C PHE A 211 -4.90 8.13 15.93
N ALA A 212 -4.22 8.43 14.82
CA ALA A 212 -4.24 7.59 13.63
C ALA A 212 -3.66 6.19 13.90
N GLY A 213 -4.15 5.18 13.16
CA GLY A 213 -3.67 3.80 13.29
C GLY A 213 -4.14 3.15 14.59
N ALA A 214 -3.19 2.66 15.40
CA ALA A 214 -3.42 2.10 16.73
C ALA A 214 -2.96 3.04 17.87
N GLY A 215 -2.56 4.27 17.53
CA GLY A 215 -2.00 5.22 18.48
C GLY A 215 -2.99 5.72 19.52
N VAL A 216 -2.65 5.70 20.81
CA VAL A 216 -3.48 6.23 21.89
C VAL A 216 -2.63 6.87 22.98
N GLN A 217 -3.04 8.03 23.50
CA GLN A 217 -2.54 8.60 24.75
C GLN A 217 -3.57 8.43 25.87
N LEU A 218 -3.13 7.91 27.02
CA LEU A 218 -3.85 7.92 28.28
C LEU A 218 -3.22 8.94 29.23
N GLU A 219 -4.04 9.64 29.98
CA GLU A 219 -3.60 10.48 31.10
C GLU A 219 -4.40 10.20 32.36
N TYR A 220 -3.71 10.01 33.47
CA TYR A 220 -4.35 9.75 34.75
C TYR A 220 -3.43 10.12 35.92
N GLN A 221 -3.91 11.01 36.80
CA GLN A 221 -3.16 11.52 37.96
C GLN A 221 -1.70 11.93 37.68
N GLY A 222 -1.48 12.54 36.52
CA GLY A 222 -0.17 13.01 36.06
C GLY A 222 0.72 11.93 35.42
N ILE A 223 0.26 10.68 35.34
CA ILE A 223 0.89 9.62 34.55
C ILE A 223 0.35 9.69 33.12
N VAL A 224 1.26 9.64 32.15
CA VAL A 224 0.95 9.61 30.71
C VAL A 224 1.43 8.29 30.12
N ILE A 225 0.55 7.57 29.45
CA ILE A 225 0.85 6.32 28.76
C ILE A 225 0.57 6.51 27.27
N HIS A 226 1.53 6.18 26.40
CA HIS A 226 1.29 6.08 24.97
C HIS A 226 1.27 4.62 24.53
N VAL A 227 0.37 4.29 23.61
CA VAL A 227 0.30 2.99 22.93
C VAL A 227 0.50 3.23 21.45
N ASP A 228 1.40 2.49 20.81
CA ASP A 228 1.66 2.52 19.36
C ASP A 228 1.72 3.93 18.73
N PRO A 229 2.55 4.85 19.25
CA PRO A 229 2.63 6.19 18.69
C PRO A 229 3.13 6.13 17.24
N TRP A 230 2.38 6.73 16.31
CA TRP A 230 2.71 6.76 14.89
C TRP A 230 2.57 8.17 14.29
N SER A 231 3.63 8.66 13.64
CA SER A 231 3.72 10.03 13.07
C SER A 231 2.70 10.38 11.97
N ARG A 232 1.81 9.47 11.59
CA ARG A 232 0.61 9.80 10.79
C ARG A 232 -0.41 10.65 11.57
N GLY A 233 -0.50 10.47 12.88
CA GLY A 233 -1.39 11.25 13.75
C GLY A 233 -0.83 12.62 14.09
N ASP A 234 -1.68 13.52 14.61
CA ASP A 234 -1.24 14.81 15.15
C ASP A 234 -0.85 14.70 16.62
N TYR A 235 0.46 14.62 16.90
CA TYR A 235 1.00 14.58 18.26
C TYR A 235 1.51 15.95 18.75
N SER A 236 1.14 17.05 18.09
CA SER A 236 1.66 18.38 18.45
C SER A 236 1.28 18.82 19.87
N ASP A 237 0.10 18.42 20.35
CA ASP A 237 -0.39 18.65 21.71
C ASP A 237 -0.20 17.44 22.64
N ALA A 238 0.48 16.38 22.18
CA ALA A 238 0.73 15.18 22.97
C ALA A 238 1.69 15.47 24.13
N LYS A 239 1.48 14.77 25.25
CA LYS A 239 2.30 14.94 26.46
C LYS A 239 3.47 13.95 26.47
N PRO A 240 4.61 14.32 27.08
CA PRO A 240 5.70 13.38 27.30
C PRO A 240 5.24 12.16 28.11
N ALA A 241 5.71 10.99 27.72
CA ALA A 241 5.28 9.71 28.25
C ALA A 241 6.01 9.35 29.54
N ASN A 242 5.30 8.75 30.50
CA ASN A 242 5.91 7.95 31.56
C ASN A 242 6.10 6.50 31.11
N LEU A 243 5.18 5.99 30.28
CA LEU A 243 5.19 4.65 29.72
C LEU A 243 4.84 4.71 28.23
N ILE A 244 5.56 3.95 27.41
CA ILE A 244 5.22 3.69 26.01
C ILE A 244 5.08 2.19 25.82
N LEU A 245 3.93 1.74 25.34
CA LEU A 245 3.64 0.34 25.03
C LEU A 245 3.61 0.16 23.51
N ILE A 246 4.41 -0.77 23.00
CA ILE A 246 4.44 -1.13 21.58
C ILE A 246 3.85 -2.53 21.41
N THR A 247 2.80 -2.65 20.61
CA THR A 247 2.09 -3.92 20.38
C THR A 247 2.79 -4.78 19.34
N ASP A 248 3.40 -4.16 18.32
CA ASP A 248 4.06 -4.84 17.20
C ASP A 248 5.23 -4.01 16.62
N THR A 249 6.08 -4.65 15.81
CA THR A 249 7.31 -4.09 15.23
C THR A 249 7.21 -3.41 13.85
N PRO A 250 6.11 -3.51 13.06
CA PRO A 250 5.88 -2.69 11.87
C PRO A 250 5.86 -1.18 12.18
N GLY A 251 6.15 -0.37 11.16
CA GLY A 251 6.36 1.07 11.32
C GLY A 251 5.10 1.88 11.66
N ASP A 252 3.91 1.31 11.50
CA ASP A 252 2.63 1.90 11.93
C ASP A 252 2.29 1.62 13.41
N HIS A 253 3.18 0.94 14.14
CA HIS A 253 3.11 0.69 15.59
C HIS A 253 4.41 1.11 16.30
N LEU A 254 5.55 0.81 15.68
CA LEU A 254 6.88 1.11 16.17
C LEU A 254 7.50 2.24 15.34
N ASP A 255 7.29 3.49 15.75
CA ASP A 255 7.89 4.69 15.16
C ASP A 255 9.02 5.24 16.07
N PRO A 256 10.30 4.90 15.83
CA PRO A 256 11.38 5.30 16.74
C PRO A 256 11.60 6.80 16.85
N ASP A 257 11.22 7.58 15.83
CA ASP A 257 11.39 9.03 15.86
C ASP A 257 10.37 9.67 16.80
N LEU A 258 9.10 9.27 16.67
CA LEU A 258 8.05 9.76 17.54
C LEU A 258 8.18 9.25 18.97
N ILE A 259 8.60 7.99 19.17
CA ILE A 259 8.89 7.43 20.50
C ILE A 259 9.95 8.27 21.21
N ARG A 260 11.05 8.64 20.52
CA ARG A 260 12.10 9.50 21.09
C ARG A 260 11.60 10.91 21.40
N GLN A 261 10.71 11.47 20.56
CA GLN A 261 10.10 12.78 20.80
C GLN A 261 9.19 12.79 22.04
N LEU A 262 8.44 11.71 22.26
CA LEU A 262 7.53 11.56 23.40
C LEU A 262 8.25 11.12 24.68
N SER A 263 9.45 10.57 24.57
CA SER A 263 10.23 10.07 25.71
C SER A 263 10.95 11.17 26.50
N THR A 264 11.11 10.91 27.78
CA THR A 264 11.96 11.63 28.74
C THR A 264 12.99 10.67 29.32
N SER A 265 13.90 11.15 30.17
CA SER A 265 14.88 10.29 30.83
C SER A 265 14.29 9.25 31.78
N GLY A 266 13.02 9.39 32.18
CA GLY A 266 12.31 8.46 33.06
C GLY A 266 11.23 7.64 32.35
N THR A 267 11.16 7.70 31.02
CA THR A 267 10.16 6.95 30.24
C THR A 267 10.54 5.48 30.18
N LEU A 268 9.63 4.61 30.59
CA LEU A 268 9.72 3.18 30.34
C LEU A 268 9.13 2.87 28.96
N VAL A 269 9.90 2.22 28.09
CA VAL A 269 9.43 1.77 26.77
C VAL A 269 9.37 0.25 26.79
N ILE A 270 8.18 -0.31 26.56
CA ILE A 270 7.95 -1.76 26.50
C ILE A 270 7.68 -2.16 25.06
N VAL A 271 8.39 -3.18 24.60
CA VAL A 271 8.31 -3.74 23.25
C VAL A 271 7.99 -5.24 23.29
N PRO A 272 7.44 -5.82 22.21
CA PRO A 272 7.06 -7.23 22.22
C PRO A 272 8.23 -8.18 21.95
N ALA A 273 9.35 -7.66 21.44
CA ALA A 273 10.52 -8.46 21.07
C ALA A 273 11.80 -7.62 21.12
N ASP A 274 12.93 -8.29 21.27
CA ASP A 274 14.26 -7.70 21.02
C ASP A 274 14.60 -7.72 19.51
N PRO A 275 15.64 -7.00 19.05
CA PRO A 275 16.03 -7.00 17.64
C PRO A 275 16.39 -8.37 17.06
N ALA A 276 16.81 -9.33 17.88
CA ALA A 276 17.20 -10.66 17.42
C ALA A 276 15.97 -11.56 17.20
N SER A 277 14.87 -11.25 17.87
CA SER A 277 13.59 -11.97 17.84
C SER A 277 12.51 -11.20 17.09
N ALA A 278 12.86 -10.07 16.45
CA ALA A 278 11.94 -9.29 15.64
C ALA A 278 11.40 -10.11 14.46
N ARG A 279 10.14 -9.85 14.11
CA ARG A 279 9.42 -10.50 13.00
C ARG A 279 10.17 -10.42 11.65
N ASP A 280 10.76 -9.26 11.35
CA ASP A 280 11.50 -9.03 10.11
C ASP A 280 12.68 -8.07 10.31
N GLU A 281 13.52 -7.96 9.28
CA GLU A 281 14.71 -7.10 9.30
C GLU A 281 14.36 -5.61 9.53
N GLY A 282 13.20 -5.15 9.06
CA GLY A 282 12.74 -3.80 9.25
C GLY A 282 12.35 -3.53 10.71
N GLY A 283 11.62 -4.45 11.33
CA GLY A 283 11.31 -4.44 12.76
C GLY A 283 12.58 -4.45 13.62
N ALA A 284 13.54 -5.33 13.28
CA ALA A 284 14.84 -5.39 13.95
C ALA A 284 15.58 -4.04 13.90
N GLN A 285 15.62 -3.39 12.72
CA GLN A 285 16.25 -2.09 12.54
C GLN A 285 15.56 -0.98 13.33
N ARG A 286 14.24 -1.02 13.50
CA ARG A 286 13.52 -0.04 14.33
C ARG A 286 13.78 -0.25 15.82
N LEU A 287 13.75 -1.51 16.28
CA LEU A 287 14.05 -1.83 17.68
C LEU A 287 15.49 -1.45 18.07
N GLN A 288 16.46 -1.58 17.16
CA GLN A 288 17.84 -1.14 17.38
C GLN A 288 18.00 0.36 17.63
N GLN A 289 17.00 1.17 17.28
CA GLN A 289 17.01 2.62 17.49
C GLN A 289 16.45 3.02 18.87
N LEU A 290 15.91 2.06 19.62
CA LEU A 290 15.34 2.28 20.94
C LEU A 290 16.32 1.82 22.03
N ASP A 291 17.08 2.77 22.56
CA ASP A 291 17.98 2.50 23.69
C ASP A 291 17.16 2.26 24.98
N GLY A 292 17.42 1.14 25.65
CA GLY A 292 16.84 0.85 26.97
C GLY A 292 15.38 0.39 26.96
N ALA A 293 14.82 0.00 25.81
CA ALA A 293 13.50 -0.63 25.74
C ALA A 293 13.52 -2.01 26.45
N GLU A 294 12.46 -2.31 27.19
CA GLU A 294 12.26 -3.57 27.90
C GLU A 294 11.34 -4.49 27.09
N VAL A 295 11.71 -5.77 26.99
CA VAL A 295 10.87 -6.78 26.34
C VAL A 295 9.85 -7.29 27.35
N MET A 296 8.58 -7.34 26.93
CA MET A 296 7.53 -8.05 27.65
C MET A 296 6.99 -9.16 26.75
N ASN A 297 7.10 -10.41 27.21
CA ASN A 297 6.59 -11.57 26.47
C ASN A 297 5.07 -11.68 26.65
N ASN A 298 4.41 -12.50 25.82
CA ASN A 298 2.99 -12.83 26.02
C ASN A 298 2.74 -13.44 27.40
N ASP A 299 1.56 -13.15 27.98
CA ASP A 299 1.07 -13.69 29.26
C ASP A 299 1.89 -13.25 30.49
N GLU A 300 2.66 -12.17 30.37
CA GLU A 300 3.36 -11.52 31.48
C GLU A 300 2.48 -10.45 32.13
N ARG A 301 2.80 -10.12 33.39
CA ARG A 301 2.14 -9.05 34.13
C ARG A 301 3.17 -8.26 34.91
N TYR A 302 3.16 -6.94 34.74
CA TYR A 302 3.96 -6.00 35.53
C TYR A 302 3.06 -5.08 36.34
N ASP A 303 3.38 -4.93 37.62
CA ASP A 303 2.84 -3.88 38.47
C ASP A 303 3.89 -2.74 38.51
N LEU A 304 3.55 -1.60 37.90
CA LEU A 304 4.47 -0.50 37.68
C LEU A 304 4.45 0.46 38.86
N ASP A 305 5.64 0.76 39.38
CA ASP A 305 5.86 1.78 40.42
C ASP A 305 6.52 3.00 39.81
N PHE A 306 5.77 4.09 39.67
CA PHE A 306 6.31 5.35 39.18
C PHE A 306 6.92 6.14 40.33
N PRO A 307 8.17 6.66 40.19
CA PRO A 307 8.91 7.32 41.27
C PRO A 307 8.37 8.74 41.56
N ARG A 308 7.11 8.81 42.01
CA ARG A 308 6.41 10.02 42.46
C ARG A 308 5.59 9.65 43.69
N GLU A 309 5.75 10.40 44.77
CA GLU A 309 4.96 10.20 45.99
C GLU A 309 3.45 10.33 45.67
N GLY A 310 2.69 9.28 46.01
CA GLY A 310 1.27 9.18 45.68
C GLY A 310 0.97 8.93 44.20
N ALA A 311 1.92 8.36 43.44
CA ALA A 311 1.62 7.84 42.10
C ALA A 311 0.49 6.79 42.17
N PRO A 312 -0.39 6.75 41.16
CA PRO A 312 -1.37 5.70 41.08
C PRO A 312 -0.72 4.35 40.78
N ASP A 313 -1.33 3.27 41.29
CA ASP A 313 -1.01 1.92 40.85
C ASP A 313 -1.41 1.76 39.37
N VAL A 314 -0.48 1.26 38.56
CA VAL A 314 -0.71 0.90 37.16
C VAL A 314 -0.24 -0.53 36.96
N THR A 315 -1.14 -1.41 36.52
CA THR A 315 -0.81 -2.78 36.15
C THR A 315 -0.92 -2.92 34.63
N ILE A 316 0.03 -3.60 34.01
CA ILE A 316 -0.03 -4.02 32.61
C ILE A 316 0.03 -5.54 32.51
N GLU A 317 -0.84 -6.11 31.68
CA GLU A 317 -0.88 -7.54 31.36
C GLU A 317 -0.74 -7.68 29.85
N SER A 318 0.22 -8.46 29.36
CA SER A 318 0.39 -8.73 27.93
C SER A 318 -0.49 -9.92 27.52
N VAL A 319 -1.16 -9.79 26.38
CA VAL A 319 -2.05 -10.80 25.82
C VAL A 319 -1.51 -11.21 24.46
N ALA A 320 -1.41 -12.51 24.19
CA ALA A 320 -0.97 -12.99 22.89
C ALA A 320 -1.87 -12.48 21.76
N MET A 321 -1.25 -11.84 20.75
CA MET A 321 -1.94 -11.24 19.62
C MET A 321 -1.39 -11.81 18.31
N TYR A 322 -2.26 -12.41 17.48
CA TYR A 322 -1.86 -13.08 16.24
C TYR A 322 -3.04 -13.31 15.28
N ASP A 323 -2.71 -13.71 14.05
CA ASP A 323 -3.69 -14.10 13.03
C ASP A 323 -4.14 -15.57 13.21
N LEU A 324 -5.45 -15.85 13.16
CA LEU A 324 -6.01 -17.21 13.17
C LEU A 324 -6.33 -17.73 11.77
N ILE A 325 -6.71 -16.85 10.83
CA ILE A 325 -7.12 -17.27 9.49
C ILE A 325 -6.00 -18.12 8.84
N PRO A 326 -6.32 -19.33 8.31
CA PRO A 326 -5.32 -20.20 7.70
C PRO A 326 -4.56 -19.54 6.54
N GLY A 327 -3.25 -19.77 6.49
CA GLY A 327 -2.35 -19.20 5.48
C GLY A 327 -1.00 -18.84 6.11
N ALA A 328 -0.12 -18.18 5.34
CA ALA A 328 1.03 -17.51 5.94
C ALA A 328 0.50 -16.32 6.77
N PRO A 329 0.71 -16.27 8.10
CA PRO A 329 0.24 -15.16 8.92
C PRO A 329 0.98 -13.88 8.54
N PHE A 330 0.32 -12.74 8.69
CA PHE A 330 1.02 -11.47 8.81
C PHE A 330 1.62 -11.38 10.21
N HIS A 331 0.85 -11.68 11.27
CA HIS A 331 1.32 -11.62 12.65
C HIS A 331 1.30 -13.03 13.26
N ALA A 332 2.47 -13.63 13.42
CA ALA A 332 2.57 -14.96 14.00
C ALA A 332 2.48 -14.90 15.54
N ARG A 333 2.02 -15.99 16.14
CA ARG A 333 1.92 -16.12 17.59
C ARG A 333 3.30 -15.96 18.23
N GLY A 334 3.41 -15.04 19.20
CA GLY A 334 4.65 -14.70 19.89
C GLY A 334 5.42 -13.51 19.29
N GLU A 335 4.95 -12.91 18.19
CA GLU A 335 5.62 -11.75 17.58
C GLU A 335 5.16 -10.40 18.16
N GLY A 336 3.98 -10.34 18.78
CA GLY A 336 3.41 -9.11 19.33
C GLY A 336 2.53 -9.32 20.55
N ASN A 337 2.09 -8.21 21.14
CA ASN A 337 1.27 -8.15 22.35
C ASN A 337 0.03 -7.28 22.15
N GLY A 338 -1.12 -7.73 22.64
CA GLY A 338 -2.13 -6.82 23.17
C GLY A 338 -1.79 -6.48 24.62
N TYR A 339 -2.33 -5.38 25.15
CA TYR A 339 -2.12 -4.97 26.53
C TYR A 339 -3.43 -4.70 27.24
N VAL A 340 -3.63 -5.32 28.39
CA VAL A 340 -4.63 -4.86 29.36
C VAL A 340 -3.92 -3.94 30.35
N VAL A 341 -4.33 -2.68 30.39
CA VAL A 341 -3.83 -1.68 31.33
C VAL A 341 -4.89 -1.43 32.38
N THR A 342 -4.54 -1.63 33.65
CA THR A 342 -5.43 -1.38 34.79
C THR A 342 -4.93 -0.17 35.57
N LEU A 343 -5.76 0.86 35.71
CA LEU A 343 -5.46 2.07 36.48
C LEU A 343 -6.74 2.74 36.99
N GLY A 344 -6.74 3.21 38.24
CA GLY A 344 -7.90 3.86 38.84
C GLY A 344 -9.15 2.96 38.97
N GLY A 345 -8.96 1.64 38.95
CA GLY A 345 -10.03 0.65 38.93
C GLY A 345 -10.65 0.39 37.56
N VAL A 346 -10.12 1.00 36.49
CA VAL A 346 -10.57 0.81 35.11
C VAL A 346 -9.59 -0.12 34.38
N ARG A 347 -10.11 -1.11 33.65
CA ARG A 347 -9.39 -2.07 32.81
C ARG A 347 -9.61 -1.72 31.34
N ILE A 348 -8.53 -1.30 30.68
CA ILE A 348 -8.52 -0.85 29.29
C ILE A 348 -7.71 -1.84 28.46
N TYR A 349 -8.31 -2.42 27.43
CA TYR A 349 -7.62 -3.33 26.51
C TYR A 349 -7.20 -2.63 25.22
N PHE A 350 -5.94 -2.78 24.84
CA PHE A 350 -5.37 -2.38 23.55
C PHE A 350 -4.96 -3.62 22.79
N SER A 351 -5.66 -3.96 21.71
CA SER A 351 -5.53 -5.27 21.08
C SER A 351 -4.28 -5.51 20.23
N GLY A 352 -3.59 -4.45 19.83
CA GLY A 352 -2.62 -4.49 18.72
C GLY A 352 -3.28 -4.89 17.42
N VAL A 353 -2.60 -5.73 16.64
CA VAL A 353 -3.03 -6.23 15.32
C VAL A 353 -3.45 -7.70 15.42
N THR A 354 -4.68 -7.95 15.84
CA THR A 354 -5.11 -9.31 16.19
C THR A 354 -6.44 -9.72 15.60
N GLU A 355 -6.69 -11.04 15.54
CA GLU A 355 -8.02 -11.61 15.37
C GLU A 355 -8.62 -11.98 16.74
N CYS A 356 -9.84 -12.54 16.79
CA CYS A 356 -10.45 -12.92 18.07
C CYS A 356 -9.87 -14.23 18.64
N THR A 357 -8.61 -14.19 19.08
CA THR A 357 -7.86 -15.34 19.61
C THR A 357 -8.49 -15.89 20.90
N PRO A 358 -8.23 -17.16 21.26
CA PRO A 358 -8.64 -17.70 22.55
C PRO A 358 -8.13 -16.86 23.74
N GLU A 359 -6.94 -16.28 23.63
CA GLU A 359 -6.34 -15.40 24.63
C GLU A 359 -7.13 -14.08 24.76
N VAL A 360 -7.50 -13.46 23.63
CA VAL A 360 -8.40 -12.29 23.61
C VAL A 360 -9.73 -12.65 24.26
N GLN A 361 -10.35 -13.75 23.83
CA GLN A 361 -11.63 -14.23 24.37
C GLN A 361 -11.58 -14.66 25.84
N ALA A 362 -10.38 -14.79 26.44
CA ALA A 362 -10.22 -15.13 27.84
C ALA A 362 -10.19 -13.90 28.76
N ILE A 363 -10.05 -12.69 28.21
CA ILE A 363 -10.03 -11.45 29.00
C ILE A 363 -11.41 -11.23 29.66
N ARG A 364 -11.42 -10.85 30.93
CA ARG A 364 -12.65 -10.62 31.71
C ARG A 364 -12.64 -9.26 32.38
N GLY A 365 -13.83 -8.69 32.53
CA GLY A 365 -14.06 -7.44 33.25
C GLY A 365 -13.34 -6.27 32.60
N LEU A 366 -13.52 -6.09 31.30
CA LEU A 366 -13.02 -4.90 30.59
C LEU A 366 -14.05 -3.79 30.71
N ASP A 367 -13.59 -2.57 30.97
CA ASP A 367 -14.42 -1.39 30.90
C ASP A 367 -14.33 -0.76 29.49
N ILE A 368 -13.12 -0.76 28.90
CA ILE A 368 -12.86 -0.14 27.60
C ILE A 368 -12.02 -1.09 26.74
N ALA A 369 -12.36 -1.23 25.46
CA ALA A 369 -11.58 -2.00 24.49
C ALA A 369 -11.29 -1.21 23.21
N PHE A 370 -10.02 -1.19 22.80
CA PHE A 370 -9.57 -0.78 21.47
C PHE A 370 -9.42 -2.02 20.61
N MET A 371 -10.20 -2.11 19.54
CA MET A 371 -10.33 -3.33 18.72
C MET A 371 -9.95 -3.06 17.26
N PRO A 372 -9.14 -3.93 16.63
CA PRO A 372 -8.57 -3.64 15.33
C PRO A 372 -9.48 -4.15 14.21
N MET A 373 -9.47 -3.46 13.07
CA MET A 373 -10.16 -3.93 11.87
C MET A 373 -9.20 -4.55 10.83
N ASN A 374 -7.89 -4.51 11.07
CA ASN A 374 -6.81 -5.07 10.24
C ASN A 374 -7.04 -4.88 8.72
N LEU A 375 -7.57 -3.73 8.32
CA LEU A 375 -7.91 -3.44 6.92
C LEU A 375 -6.68 -2.90 6.19
N PRO A 376 -6.50 -3.22 4.89
CA PRO A 376 -7.37 -4.01 4.02
C PRO A 376 -7.06 -5.53 4.03
N ASN A 377 -6.17 -6.00 4.90
CA ASN A 377 -5.66 -7.38 4.88
C ASN A 377 -6.75 -8.44 5.15
N GLY A 378 -7.91 -8.02 5.67
CA GLY A 378 -9.10 -8.86 5.82
C GLY A 378 -8.97 -9.93 6.92
N ARG A 379 -8.00 -9.77 7.82
CA ARG A 379 -7.77 -10.66 8.96
C ARG A 379 -8.85 -10.51 10.04
N MET A 380 -9.23 -9.27 10.33
CA MET A 380 -10.22 -8.93 11.35
C MET A 380 -11.28 -7.96 10.78
N PRO A 381 -12.14 -8.38 9.84
CA PRO A 381 -13.13 -7.47 9.25
C PRO A 381 -14.12 -6.91 10.29
N PRO A 382 -14.81 -5.78 10.00
CA PRO A 382 -15.78 -5.14 10.90
C PRO A 382 -16.73 -6.09 11.63
N SER A 383 -17.36 -7.02 10.91
CA SER A 383 -18.28 -8.00 11.50
C SER A 383 -17.59 -9.00 12.44
N ALA A 384 -16.36 -9.43 12.15
CA ALA A 384 -15.60 -10.32 13.03
C ALA A 384 -15.16 -9.59 14.32
N ALA A 385 -14.76 -8.33 14.20
CA ALA A 385 -14.45 -7.49 15.35
C ALA A 385 -15.68 -7.27 16.24
N ALA A 386 -16.85 -6.99 15.65
CA ALA A 386 -18.11 -6.86 16.37
C ALA A 386 -18.48 -8.15 17.14
N GLU A 387 -18.34 -9.32 16.53
CA GLU A 387 -18.57 -10.60 17.24
C GLU A 387 -17.58 -10.82 18.38
N CYS A 388 -16.31 -10.42 18.21
CA CYS A 388 -15.32 -10.51 19.27
C CYS A 388 -15.65 -9.58 20.45
N VAL A 389 -16.03 -8.34 20.16
CA VAL A 389 -16.45 -7.34 21.15
C VAL A 389 -17.63 -7.86 21.98
N LYS A 390 -18.62 -8.51 21.36
CA LYS A 390 -19.75 -9.11 22.09
C LYS A 390 -19.31 -10.17 23.09
N ALA A 391 -18.22 -10.91 22.80
CA ALA A 391 -17.69 -11.90 23.72
C ALA A 391 -16.87 -11.28 24.86
N LEU A 392 -16.24 -10.13 24.62
CA LEU A 392 -15.47 -9.36 25.61
C LEU A 392 -16.37 -8.55 26.56
N ASP A 393 -17.54 -8.12 26.08
CA ASP A 393 -18.55 -7.33 26.79
C ASP A 393 -18.01 -6.07 27.52
N PRO A 394 -17.21 -5.20 26.85
CA PRO A 394 -16.78 -3.94 27.45
C PRO A 394 -17.89 -2.89 27.43
N ASP A 395 -17.84 -1.94 28.37
CA ASP A 395 -18.78 -0.81 28.40
C ASP A 395 -18.57 0.17 27.23
N VAL A 396 -17.32 0.31 26.77
CA VAL A 396 -16.92 1.24 25.70
C VAL A 396 -15.99 0.57 24.71
N VAL A 397 -16.18 0.84 23.42
CA VAL A 397 -15.35 0.29 22.35
C VAL A 397 -14.85 1.38 21.41
N TYR A 398 -13.57 1.31 21.10
CA TYR A 398 -12.91 2.11 20.08
C TYR A 398 -12.49 1.19 18.93
N PRO A 399 -13.14 1.25 17.76
CA PRO A 399 -12.58 0.64 16.57
C PRO A 399 -11.34 1.43 16.15
N TYR A 400 -10.23 0.75 15.92
CA TYR A 400 -8.98 1.35 15.43
C TYR A 400 -8.29 0.47 14.39
N HIS A 401 -7.12 0.86 13.90
CA HIS A 401 -6.38 0.11 12.88
C HIS A 401 -7.20 -0.24 11.62
N TYR A 402 -8.15 0.63 11.24
CA TYR A 402 -8.99 0.46 10.06
C TYR A 402 -8.50 1.25 8.84
N ARG A 403 -7.36 1.96 8.97
CA ARG A 403 -6.71 2.74 7.90
C ARG A 403 -7.66 3.68 7.15
N GLU A 404 -8.56 4.32 7.90
CA GLU A 404 -9.57 5.23 7.38
C GLU A 404 -10.51 4.62 6.32
N LEU A 405 -10.60 3.29 6.27
CA LEU A 405 -11.55 2.57 5.44
C LEU A 405 -12.93 2.50 6.11
N PRO A 406 -14.02 2.34 5.34
CA PRO A 406 -15.37 2.26 5.90
C PRO A 406 -15.53 1.10 6.87
N ILE A 407 -16.19 1.36 8.00
CA ILE A 407 -16.47 0.39 9.07
C ILE A 407 -17.97 0.35 9.44
N ASP A 408 -18.86 0.77 8.54
CA ASP A 408 -20.31 0.88 8.81
C ASP A 408 -20.98 -0.43 9.25
N ASP A 409 -20.34 -1.57 8.97
CA ASP A 409 -20.80 -2.91 9.35
C ASP A 409 -20.43 -3.32 10.80
N PHE A 410 -19.59 -2.54 11.49
CA PHE A 410 -19.24 -2.71 12.92
C PHE A 410 -20.28 -2.01 13.80
#